data_AF-A0A3C7W2F2-F1
#
_entry.id   AF-A0A3C7W2F2-F1
#
_cell.length_a   1.000
_cell.length_b   1.000
_cell.length_c   1.000
_cell.angle_alpha   90.00
_cell.angle_beta   90.00
_cell.angle_gamma   90.00
#
_symmetry.space_group_name_H-M   'P 1'
#
loop_
_entity.id
_entity.type
_entity.pdbx_description
1 polymer ?
#
loop_
_entity_poly.entity_id
_entity_poly.type
_entity_poly.pdbx_seq_one_letter_code
_entity_poly.pdbx_strand_id
1 'polypeptide(L)' 'GFREAELAFAGALPASMRIIDRLGQAITIRFLGLDESPLPGGTFEFTPPDDVDVYREDD' A
#
# COMPACT_ATOMS: atom_id res chain seq x y z
N GLY A 1 13.47 -8.23 1.04
CA GLY A 1 13.54 -8.09 2.51
C GLY A 1 13.75 -6.63 2.87
N PHE A 2 13.01 -6.12 3.85
CA PHE A 2 12.91 -4.69 4.18
C PHE A 2 14.05 -4.21 5.10
N ARG A 3 14.51 -2.96 4.93
CA ARG A 3 15.50 -2.31 5.79
C ARG A 3 14.89 -1.14 6.56
N GLU A 4 14.35 -0.15 5.87
CA GLU A 4 13.79 1.07 6.49
C GLU A 4 12.65 1.67 5.68
N ALA A 5 11.74 2.35 6.37
CA ALA A 5 10.68 3.16 5.78
C ALA A 5 10.60 4.49 6.53
N GLU A 6 10.45 5.56 5.76
CA GLU A 6 10.19 6.91 6.25
C GLU A 6 8.82 7.33 5.75
N LEU A 7 7.92 7.71 6.65
CA LEU A 7 6.60 8.26 6.32
C LEU A 7 6.57 9.73 6.76
N ALA A 8 6.33 10.61 5.80
CA ALA A 8 6.17 12.04 6.03
C ALA A 8 4.68 12.41 6.03
N PHE A 9 4.31 13.35 6.91
CA PHE A 9 2.94 13.84 7.07
C PHE A 9 2.85 15.32 6.69
N ALA A 10 1.71 15.71 6.14
CA ALA A 10 1.27 17.09 5.99
C ALA A 10 0.04 17.29 6.88
N GLY A 11 0.25 17.85 8.07
CA GLY A 11 -0.78 17.86 9.11
C GLY A 11 -1.07 16.43 9.60
N ALA A 12 -2.34 16.03 9.59
CA ALA A 12 -2.76 14.69 10.00
C ALA A 12 -2.65 13.63 8.88
N LEU A 13 -2.45 14.06 7.63
CA LEU A 13 -2.51 13.17 6.47
C LEU A 13 -1.10 12.78 5.98
N PRO A 14 -0.91 11.54 5.50
CA PRO A 14 0.35 11.13 4.90
C PRO A 14 0.60 11.91 3.59
N ALA A 15 1.84 12.31 3.36
CA ALA A 15 2.24 13.09 2.18
C ALA A 15 3.18 12.30 1.26
N SER A 16 4.14 11.59 1.85
CA SER A 16 5.04 10.73 1.09
C SER A 16 5.60 9.61 1.94
N MET A 17 5.92 8.49 1.30
CA MET A 17 6.66 7.39 1.92
C MET A 17 7.90 7.07 1.10
N ARG A 18 9.02 6.83 1.77
CA ARG A 18 10.24 6.30 1.17
C ARG A 18 10.56 4.96 1.81
N ILE A 19 10.75 3.93 0.99
CA ILE A 19 11.13 2.59 1.44
C ILE A 19 12.51 2.28 0.88
N ILE A 20 13.40 1.76 1.73
CA ILE A 20 14.67 1.19 1.29
C ILE A 20 14.74 -0.27 1.71
N ASP A 21 15.02 -1.15 0.76
CA ASP A 21 15.17 -2.58 1.00
C ASP A 21 16.61 -2.95 1.40
N ARG A 22 16.86 -4.22 1.71
CA ARG A 22 18.19 -4.71 2.08
C ARG A 22 19.21 -4.73 0.94
N LEU A 23 18.76 -4.67 -0.30
CA LEU A 23 19.62 -4.61 -1.49
C LEU A 23 19.92 -3.15 -1.89
N GLY A 24 19.33 -2.18 -1.20
CA GLY A 24 19.50 -0.74 -1.47
C GLY A 24 18.51 -0.19 -2.49
N GLN A 25 17.51 -0.97 -2.93
CA GLN A 25 16.43 -0.45 -3.76
C GLN A 25 15.65 0.60 -2.97
N ALA A 26 15.44 1.77 -3.58
CA ALA A 26 14.65 2.85 -3.01
C ALA A 26 13.33 3.03 -3.78
N ILE A 27 12.21 2.99 -3.07
CA ILE A 27 10.87 3.23 -3.61
C ILE A 27 10.34 4.52 -2.97
N THR A 28 9.75 5.40 -3.78
CA THR A 28 9.10 6.63 -3.30
C THR A 28 7.62 6.61 -3.70
N ILE A 29 6.75 6.79 -2.72
CA ILE A 29 5.29 6.92 -2.89
C ILE A 29 4.90 8.34 -2.50
N ARG A 30 4.09 9.00 -3.34
CA ARG A 30 3.51 10.31 -3.07
C ARG A 30 2.00 10.16 -2.94
N PHE A 31 1.44 10.62 -1.83
CA PHE A 31 0.00 10.59 -1.60
C PHE A 31 -0.59 11.89 -2.13
N LEU A 32 -1.57 11.78 -3.03
CA LEU A 32 -2.25 12.90 -3.68
C LEU A 32 -3.76 12.66 -3.61
N GLY A 33 -4.55 13.72 -3.45
CA GLY A 33 -6.01 13.63 -3.46
C GLY A 33 -6.60 12.78 -2.33
N LEU A 34 -5.99 12.83 -1.14
CA LEU A 34 -6.51 12.10 0.02
C LEU A 34 -7.86 12.67 0.45
N ASP A 35 -8.78 11.76 0.76
CA ASP A 35 -10.13 12.03 1.25
C ASP A 35 -10.39 11.11 2.45
N GLU A 36 -10.97 11.67 3.50
CA GLU A 36 -11.32 10.98 4.75
C GLU A 36 -12.78 10.50 4.78
N SER A 37 -13.53 10.74 3.70
CA SER A 37 -14.90 10.29 3.54
C SER A 37 -15.00 8.76 3.67
N PRO A 38 -16.08 8.24 4.28
CA PRO A 38 -16.24 6.81 4.45
C PRO A 38 -16.34 6.09 3.10
N LEU A 39 -15.67 4.94 3.01
CA LEU A 39 -15.72 4.10 1.81
C LEU A 39 -17.00 3.25 1.78
N PRO A 40 -17.54 2.96 0.58
CA PRO A 40 -18.59 1.97 0.42
C PRO A 40 -18.22 0.60 1.02
N GLY A 41 -19.20 -0.14 1.56
CA GLY A 41 -18.97 -1.40 2.26
C GLY A 41 -18.26 -2.50 1.44
N GLY A 42 -18.39 -2.47 0.11
CA GLY A 42 -17.76 -3.44 -0.81
C GLY A 42 -16.39 -3.02 -1.36
N THR A 43 -15.83 -1.87 -0.96
CA THR A 43 -14.56 -1.37 -1.52
C THR A 43 -13.38 -2.32 -1.32
N PHE A 44 -13.43 -3.17 -0.31
CA PHE A 44 -12.37 -4.13 0.02
C PHE A 44 -12.74 -5.58 -0.34
N GLU A 45 -13.84 -5.80 -1.06
CA GLU A 45 -14.19 -7.13 -1.56
C GLU A 45 -13.47 -7.40 -2.88
N PHE A 46 -12.84 -8.57 -2.99
CA PHE A 46 -12.19 -9.02 -4.20
C PHE A 46 -12.62 -10.45 -4.52
N THR A 47 -13.15 -10.65 -5.72
CA THR A 47 -13.37 -11.97 -6.30
C THR A 47 -12.38 -12.12 -7.45
N PRO A 48 -11.46 -13.10 -7.40
CA PRO A 48 -10.57 -13.34 -8.52
C PRO A 48 -11.40 -13.66 -9.78
N PRO A 49 -11.02 -13.16 -10.96
CA PRO A 49 -11.65 -13.56 -12.20
C PRO A 49 -11.61 -15.08 -12.40
N ASP A 50 -12.55 -15.59 -13.19
CA ASP A 50 -12.58 -16.99 -13.59
C ASP A 50 -11.23 -17.40 -14.24
N ASP A 51 -10.84 -18.66 -14.04
CA ASP A 51 -9.63 -19.28 -14.58
C ASP A 51 -8.28 -18.70 -14.08
N VAL A 52 -8.29 -17.73 -13.16
CA VAL A 52 -7.06 -17.28 -12.50
C VAL A 52 -6.57 -18.34 -11.54
N ASP A 53 -5.28 -18.69 -11.65
CA ASP A 53 -4.61 -19.52 -10.66
C ASP A 53 -4.48 -18.75 -9.33
N VAL A 54 -5.03 -19.32 -8.26
CA VAL A 54 -5.04 -18.70 -6.94
C VAL A 54 -4.10 -19.49 -6.03
N TYR A 55 -2.90 -18.94 -5.85
CA TYR A 55 -1.98 -19.42 -4.83
C TYR A 55 -2.37 -18.87 -3.46
N ARG A 56 -2.43 -19.75 -2.45
CA ARG A 56 -2.54 -19.39 -1.04
C ARG A 56 -1.30 -19.92 -0.35
N GLU A 57 -0.63 -19.05 0.39
CA GLU A 57 0.40 -19.46 1.33
C GLU A 57 -0.33 -19.93 2.60
N ASP A 58 -0.25 -21.22 2.90
CA ASP A 58 -0.73 -21.75 4.18
C ASP A 58 0.36 -21.49 5.23
N ASP A 59 -0.03 -20.87 6.36
CA ASP A 59 0.87 -20.53 7.50
C ASP A 59 1.48 -21.77 8.19
#